data_AF-A0A3C0EB50-F1
#
_entry.id   AF-A0A3C0EB50-F1
#
_cell.length_a   1.000
_cell.length_b   1.000
_cell.length_c   1.000
_cell.angle_alpha   90.00
_cell.angle_beta   90.00
_cell.angle_gamma   90.00
#
_symmetry.space_group_name_H-M   'P 1'
#
loop_
_entity.id
_entity.type
_entity.pdbx_description
1 polymer ?
#
loop_
_entity_poly.entity_id
_entity_poly.type
_entity_poly.pdbx_seq_one_letter_code
_entity_poly.pdbx_strand_id
1 'polypeptide(L)'
;MTGNRPSVAKIIEEYGQCLELVPMDPHFHGISVGLYLKDGVCTLWSYTGKPGLEERITAIRDQFVALGGLTPVDGTHNQIKFLCGGLHLRALRFLLAQAVGKSPDFSPEGDGLSIRDTRTKLTLNVSGKETTERYVYELSATGEATSIPARLRMVVAG
;
A
#
# COMPACT_ATOMS: atom_id res chain seq x y z
N MET A 1 7.16 29.11 18.86
CA MET A 1 8.34 28.52 18.21
C MET A 1 7.93 28.02 16.84
N THR A 2 8.19 28.78 15.79
CA THR A 2 7.89 28.39 14.40
C THR A 2 8.98 27.42 13.94
N GLY A 3 8.73 26.12 14.13
CA GLY A 3 9.60 25.07 13.59
C GLY A 3 9.71 25.25 12.08
N ASN A 4 10.94 25.37 11.59
CA ASN A 4 11.26 25.57 10.18
C ASN A 4 10.80 24.33 9.39
N ARG A 5 9.60 24.39 8.80
CA ARG A 5 9.07 23.27 8.01
C ARG A 5 9.94 23.15 6.75
N PRO A 6 10.48 21.96 6.43
CA PRO A 6 11.27 21.78 5.23
C PRO A 6 10.45 22.14 3.99
N SER A 7 11.07 22.84 3.05
CA SER A 7 10.44 23.20 1.79
C SER A 7 10.16 21.96 0.95
N VAL A 8 9.18 22.04 0.06
CA VAL A 8 8.87 20.95 -0.89
C VAL A 8 10.09 20.57 -1.72
N ALA A 9 10.89 21.56 -2.14
CA ALA A 9 12.13 21.33 -2.89
C ALA A 9 13.12 20.47 -2.10
N LYS A 10 13.30 20.75 -0.80
CA LYS A 10 14.19 19.95 0.05
C LYS A 10 13.70 18.51 0.19
N ILE A 11 12.39 18.31 0.35
CA ILE A 11 11.80 16.97 0.45
C ILE A 11 11.96 16.18 -0.85
N ILE A 12 11.81 16.83 -2.00
CA ILE A 12 12.03 16.19 -3.31
C ILE A 12 13.52 15.85 -3.50
N GLU A 13 14.43 16.72 -3.09
CA GLU A 13 15.87 16.45 -3.12
C GLU A 13 16.23 15.25 -2.23
N GLU A 14 15.64 15.18 -1.03
CA GLU A 14 15.94 14.17 -0.03
C GLU A 14 15.31 12.80 -0.39
N TYR A 15 14.00 12.76 -0.66
CA TYR A 15 13.22 11.53 -0.84
C TYR A 15 12.78 11.26 -2.28
N GLY A 16 13.11 12.13 -3.23
CA GLY A 16 12.86 11.94 -4.65
C GLY A 16 11.44 12.30 -5.08
N GLN A 17 10.91 11.52 -6.02
CA GLN A 17 9.63 11.84 -6.66
C GLN A 17 8.46 11.48 -5.75
N CYS A 18 7.49 12.39 -5.60
CA CYS A 18 6.18 12.08 -5.01
C CYS A 18 5.38 11.16 -5.97
N LEU A 19 5.12 9.92 -5.55
CA LEU A 19 4.38 8.93 -6.32
C LEU A 19 2.87 9.03 -6.16
N GLU A 20 2.43 9.37 -4.95
CA GLU A 20 1.02 9.45 -4.55
C GLU A 20 0.87 10.34 -3.30
N LEU A 21 -0.30 10.96 -3.16
CA LEU A 21 -0.64 11.78 -2.01
C LEU A 21 -2.08 11.49 -1.55
N VAL A 22 -2.23 11.04 -0.31
CA VAL A 22 -3.55 11.01 0.34
C VAL A 22 -3.75 12.36 1.02
N PRO A 23 -4.74 13.18 0.59
CA PRO A 23 -4.87 14.55 1.05
C PRO A 23 -5.35 14.66 2.50
N MET A 24 -6.08 13.67 2.99
CA MET A 24 -6.63 13.65 4.35
C MET A 24 -6.53 12.27 4.97
N ASP A 25 -5.80 12.18 6.07
CA ASP A 25 -5.74 11.02 6.94
C ASP A 25 -6.89 11.07 7.96
N PRO A 26 -7.89 10.18 7.85
CA PRO A 26 -9.04 10.18 8.75
C PRO A 26 -8.68 9.75 10.18
N HIS A 27 -7.54 9.10 10.38
CA HIS A 27 -7.11 8.58 11.68
C HIS A 27 -6.09 9.47 12.39
N PHE A 28 -5.65 10.58 11.77
CA PHE A 28 -4.73 11.51 12.41
C PHE A 28 -4.89 12.94 11.90
N HIS A 29 -5.73 13.72 12.60
CA HIS A 29 -5.87 15.16 12.43
C HIS A 29 -6.09 15.69 10.99
N GLY A 30 -6.57 14.85 10.06
CA GLY A 30 -6.82 15.24 8.67
C GLY A 30 -5.56 15.67 7.91
N ILE A 31 -4.38 15.16 8.29
CA ILE A 31 -3.12 15.54 7.63
C ILE A 31 -3.03 14.92 6.23
N SER A 32 -2.24 15.53 5.35
CA SER A 32 -1.87 14.88 4.09
C SER A 32 -0.66 13.97 4.29
N VAL A 33 -0.66 12.81 3.65
CA VAL A 33 0.43 11.84 3.68
C VAL A 33 0.86 11.53 2.26
N GLY A 34 2.13 11.80 1.95
CA GLY A 34 2.74 11.55 0.65
C GLY A 34 3.64 10.31 0.67
N LEU A 35 3.68 9.60 -0.45
CA LEU A 35 4.62 8.52 -0.71
C LEU A 35 5.66 8.99 -1.71
N TYR A 36 6.92 9.06 -1.30
CA TYR A 36 8.05 9.48 -2.13
C TYR A 36 8.90 8.28 -2.51
N LEU A 37 9.56 8.33 -3.68
CA LEU A 37 10.45 7.28 -4.17
C LEU A 37 11.79 7.86 -4.62
N LYS A 38 12.86 7.26 -4.11
CA LYS A 38 14.24 7.50 -4.54
C LYS A 38 15.05 6.22 -4.42
N ASP A 39 15.77 5.86 -5.48
CA ASP A 39 16.72 4.74 -5.50
C ASP A 39 16.14 3.42 -4.96
N GLY A 40 14.86 3.14 -5.26
CA GLY A 40 14.17 1.92 -4.82
C GLY A 40 13.61 1.96 -3.40
N VAL A 41 13.84 3.04 -2.65
CA VAL A 41 13.31 3.25 -1.29
C VAL A 41 12.08 4.14 -1.34
N CYS A 42 10.97 3.66 -0.78
CA CYS A 42 9.76 4.43 -0.60
C CYS A 42 9.77 5.10 0.77
N THR A 43 9.46 6.39 0.84
CA THR A 43 9.43 7.18 2.08
C THR A 43 8.05 7.79 2.29
N LEU A 44 7.44 7.53 3.44
CA LEU A 44 6.21 8.17 3.89
C LEU A 44 6.53 9.53 4.54
N TRP A 45 5.80 10.58 4.14
CA TRP A 45 6.08 11.92 4.63
C TRP A 45 4.82 12.77 4.80
N SER A 46 4.83 13.63 5.82
CA SER A 46 3.86 14.71 6.00
C SER A 46 4.56 15.99 6.46
N TYR A 47 4.03 17.15 6.06
CA TYR A 47 4.59 18.46 6.39
C TYR A 47 4.10 19.03 7.74
N THR A 48 3.23 18.30 8.43
CA THR A 48 2.76 18.69 9.77
C THR A 48 3.83 18.42 10.83
N GLY A 49 3.78 19.14 11.94
CA GLY A 49 4.66 18.95 13.10
C GLY A 49 3.87 18.63 14.37
N LYS A 50 2.68 18.02 14.21
CA LYS A 50 1.81 17.69 15.35
C LYS A 50 2.44 16.55 16.17
N PRO A 51 2.36 16.60 17.51
CA PRO A 51 2.73 15.47 18.35
C PRO A 51 1.99 14.20 17.93
N GLY A 52 2.65 13.04 17.94
CA GLY A 52 2.05 11.77 17.49
C GLY A 52 2.25 11.45 15.99
N LEU A 53 2.88 12.34 15.22
CA LEU A 53 3.06 12.15 13.78
C LEU A 53 3.96 10.96 13.47
N GLU A 54 5.06 10.82 14.20
CA GLU A 54 6.06 9.78 13.92
C GLU A 54 5.45 8.40 14.16
N GLU A 55 4.68 8.25 15.24
CA GLU A 55 3.91 7.05 15.56
C GLU A 55 2.86 6.76 14.49
N ARG A 56 2.16 7.79 13.98
CA ARG A 56 1.20 7.61 12.89
C ARG A 56 1.88 7.15 11.61
N ILE A 57 2.98 7.76 11.21
CA ILE A 57 3.73 7.38 10.01
C ILE A 57 4.28 5.96 10.15
N THR A 58 4.76 5.59 11.35
CA THR A 58 5.15 4.22 11.70
C THR A 58 4.00 3.24 11.48
N ALA A 59 2.80 3.56 11.98
CA ALA A 59 1.62 2.71 11.80
C ALA A 59 1.24 2.55 10.31
N ILE A 60 1.33 3.63 9.52
CA ILE A 60 1.09 3.56 8.07
C ILE A 60 2.16 2.69 7.39
N ARG A 61 3.44 2.83 7.76
CA ARG A 61 4.55 1.98 7.27
C ARG A 61 4.27 0.51 7.57
N ASP A 62 3.82 0.19 8.78
CA ASP A 62 3.54 -1.19 9.18
C ASP A 62 2.32 -1.76 8.44
N GLN A 63 1.35 -0.91 8.09
CA GLN A 63 0.26 -1.29 7.19
C GLN A 63 0.76 -1.61 5.77
N PHE A 64 1.78 -0.91 5.25
CA PHE A 64 2.40 -1.31 3.98
C PHE A 64 3.06 -2.71 4.08
N VAL A 65 3.70 -3.02 5.20
CA VAL A 65 4.30 -4.34 5.45
C VAL A 65 3.20 -5.41 5.52
N ALA A 66 2.17 -5.19 6.34
CA ALA A 66 1.09 -6.14 6.56
C ALA A 66 0.24 -6.40 5.30
N LEU A 67 -0.06 -5.35 4.52
CA LEU A 67 -0.96 -5.45 3.37
C LEU A 67 -0.23 -5.71 2.05
N GLY A 68 0.99 -5.19 1.90
CA GLY A 68 1.72 -5.24 0.64
C GLY A 68 2.92 -6.18 0.64
N GLY A 69 3.26 -6.79 1.78
CA GLY A 69 4.43 -7.67 1.90
C GLY A 69 5.77 -6.95 1.65
N LEU A 70 5.83 -5.64 1.90
CA LEU A 70 7.06 -4.86 1.81
C LEU A 70 7.91 -5.06 3.06
N THR A 71 9.18 -4.66 3.00
CA THR A 71 10.10 -4.74 4.13
C THR A 71 10.44 -3.33 4.61
N PRO A 72 10.39 -3.06 5.93
CA PRO A 72 10.86 -1.79 6.47
C PRO A 72 12.37 -1.63 6.25
N VAL A 73 12.83 -0.38 6.18
CA VAL A 73 14.27 -0.07 6.17
C VAL A 73 14.73 0.12 7.61
N ASP A 74 15.75 -0.64 8.02
CA ASP A 74 16.29 -0.62 9.38
C ASP A 74 16.72 0.79 9.80
N GLY A 75 16.44 1.14 11.06
CA GLY A 75 16.77 2.45 11.62
C GLY A 75 15.84 3.59 11.18
N THR A 76 14.74 3.30 10.46
CA THR A 76 13.79 4.31 10.00
C THR A 76 12.35 4.01 10.42
N HIS A 77 11.58 5.07 10.71
CA HIS A 77 10.16 4.94 11.06
C HIS A 77 9.23 5.04 9.84
N ASN A 78 9.73 5.52 8.70
CA ASN A 78 8.91 5.92 7.55
C ASN A 78 9.33 5.31 6.21
N GLN A 79 10.36 4.47 6.15
CA GLN A 79 10.84 3.93 4.88
C GLN A 79 10.55 2.43 4.71
N ILE A 80 10.24 2.05 3.47
CA ILE A 80 9.95 0.68 3.03
C ILE A 80 10.58 0.40 1.67
N LYS A 81 10.83 -0.88 1.37
CA LYS A 81 11.35 -1.35 0.09
C LYS A 81 10.70 -2.68 -0.34
N PHE A 82 10.74 -2.97 -1.63
CA PHE A 82 10.37 -4.29 -2.15
C PHE A 82 11.54 -5.27 -2.04
N LEU A 83 11.25 -6.52 -1.67
CA LEU A 83 12.24 -7.60 -1.67
C LEU A 83 12.65 -8.03 -3.09
N CYS A 84 11.73 -7.96 -4.06
CA CYS A 84 11.96 -8.40 -5.43
C CYS A 84 12.84 -7.44 -6.26
N GLY A 85 13.20 -6.26 -5.72
CA GLY A 85 13.92 -5.20 -6.45
C GLY A 85 13.10 -4.51 -7.55
N GLY A 86 11.90 -4.99 -7.85
CA GLY A 86 10.98 -4.39 -8.83
C GLY A 86 10.15 -3.24 -8.26
N LEU A 87 9.92 -2.21 -9.07
CA LEU A 87 9.05 -1.08 -8.71
C LEU A 87 7.61 -1.33 -9.18
N HIS A 88 6.77 -1.85 -8.29
CA HIS A 88 5.35 -2.09 -8.56
C HIS A 88 4.51 -0.81 -8.36
N LEU A 89 4.76 0.23 -9.17
CA LEU A 89 4.24 1.59 -8.94
C LEU A 89 2.71 1.67 -8.80
N ARG A 90 1.95 0.96 -9.64
CA ARG A 90 0.47 0.97 -9.56
C ARG A 90 -0.02 0.38 -8.23
N ALA A 91 0.63 -0.68 -7.75
CA ALA A 91 0.30 -1.30 -6.48
C ALA A 91 0.63 -0.38 -5.31
N LEU A 92 1.78 0.31 -5.33
CA LEU A 92 2.16 1.28 -4.30
C LEU A 92 1.15 2.42 -4.15
N ARG A 93 0.70 3.01 -5.27
CA ARG A 93 -0.31 4.08 -5.26
C ARG A 93 -1.60 3.63 -4.60
N PHE A 94 -2.09 2.44 -4.98
CA PHE A 94 -3.29 1.86 -4.40
C PHE A 94 -3.11 1.54 -2.91
N LEU A 95 -1.95 1.00 -2.54
CA LEU A 95 -1.63 0.60 -1.18
C LEU A 95 -1.58 1.80 -0.23
N LEU A 96 -1.11 2.97 -0.68
CA LEU A 96 -1.12 4.18 0.16
C LEU A 96 -2.53 4.53 0.64
N ALA A 97 -3.51 4.53 -0.27
CA ALA A 97 -4.89 4.83 0.09
C ALA A 97 -5.45 3.82 1.10
N GLN A 98 -5.09 2.54 0.98
CA GLN A 98 -5.50 1.51 1.92
C GLN A 98 -4.81 1.65 3.28
N ALA A 99 -3.49 1.84 3.29
CA ALA A 99 -2.70 1.97 4.51
C ALA A 99 -3.05 3.21 5.32
N VAL A 100 -3.40 4.32 4.66
CA VAL A 100 -3.89 5.53 5.32
C VAL A 100 -5.35 5.40 5.74
N GLY A 101 -6.21 4.83 4.88
CA GLY A 101 -7.66 4.81 5.09
C GLY A 101 -8.17 3.75 6.07
N LYS A 102 -7.49 2.60 6.17
CA LYS A 102 -7.89 1.52 7.09
C LYS A 102 -7.44 1.80 8.53
N SER A 103 -8.10 1.11 9.46
CA SER A 103 -7.67 1.09 10.87
C SER A 103 -6.22 0.58 10.97
N PRO A 104 -5.37 1.14 11.85
CA PRO A 104 -4.04 0.62 12.14
C PRO A 104 -4.02 -0.86 12.55
N ASP A 105 -5.11 -1.35 13.13
CA ASP A 105 -5.25 -2.75 13.57
C ASP A 105 -5.78 -3.67 12.47
N PHE A 106 -6.00 -3.15 11.25
CA PHE A 106 -6.51 -3.95 10.15
C PHE A 106 -5.44 -4.95 9.71
N SER A 107 -5.78 -6.24 9.79
CA SER A 107 -5.05 -7.34 9.15
C SER A 107 -6.01 -8.08 8.21
N PRO A 108 -5.57 -8.55 7.04
CA PRO A 108 -6.35 -9.49 6.25
C PRO A 108 -6.69 -10.72 7.10
N GLU A 109 -7.95 -11.18 7.04
CA GLU A 109 -8.38 -12.40 7.72
C GLU A 109 -7.99 -13.63 6.89
N GLY A 110 -7.16 -14.52 7.45
CA GLY A 110 -6.85 -15.84 6.88
C GLY A 110 -5.85 -15.86 5.71
N ASP A 111 -5.66 -17.05 5.13
CA ASP A 111 -4.62 -17.35 4.14
C ASP A 111 -5.00 -17.01 2.68
N GLY A 112 -6.09 -16.24 2.50
CA GLY A 112 -6.64 -15.94 1.18
C GLY A 112 -7.40 -14.62 1.12
N LEU A 113 -7.54 -14.08 -0.09
CA LEU A 113 -8.27 -12.84 -0.33
C LEU A 113 -9.62 -13.17 -0.95
N SER A 114 -10.72 -12.76 -0.32
CA SER A 114 -12.06 -12.83 -0.91
C SER A 114 -12.62 -11.42 -1.10
N ILE A 115 -13.03 -11.07 -2.32
CA ILE A 115 -13.54 -9.74 -2.64
C ILE A 115 -14.75 -9.79 -3.56
N ARG A 116 -15.71 -8.90 -3.31
CA ARG A 116 -16.86 -8.72 -4.18
C ARG A 116 -16.43 -8.08 -5.50
N ASP A 117 -16.74 -8.71 -6.63
CA ASP A 117 -16.52 -8.09 -7.93
C ASP A 117 -17.50 -6.94 -8.13
N THR A 118 -16.99 -5.74 -8.42
CA THR A 118 -17.81 -4.56 -8.65
C THR A 118 -18.51 -4.57 -10.00
N ARG A 119 -18.05 -5.40 -10.96
CA ARG A 119 -18.61 -5.47 -12.33
C ARG A 119 -19.57 -6.63 -12.55
N THR A 120 -19.61 -7.60 -11.64
CA THR A 120 -20.43 -8.80 -11.79
C THR A 120 -21.04 -9.22 -10.46
N LYS A 121 -21.87 -10.26 -10.47
CA LYS A 121 -22.37 -10.86 -9.23
C LYS A 121 -21.43 -11.93 -8.66
N LEU A 122 -20.15 -11.91 -9.01
CA LEU A 122 -19.16 -12.86 -8.52
C LEU A 122 -18.47 -12.38 -7.24
N THR A 123 -18.04 -13.34 -6.45
CA THR A 123 -17.04 -13.15 -5.39
C THR A 123 -15.76 -13.81 -5.87
N LEU A 124 -14.69 -13.01 -5.99
CA LEU A 124 -13.38 -13.48 -6.41
C LEU A 124 -12.62 -13.97 -5.18
N ASN A 125 -12.02 -15.14 -5.27
CA ASN A 125 -11.19 -15.72 -4.22
C ASN A 125 -9.79 -15.95 -4.75
N VAL A 126 -8.78 -15.57 -3.96
CA VAL A 126 -7.37 -15.75 -4.27
C VAL A 126 -6.73 -16.58 -3.16
N SER A 127 -6.05 -17.66 -3.54
CA SER A 127 -5.19 -18.44 -2.65
C SER A 127 -3.77 -18.43 -3.17
N GLY A 128 -2.80 -18.34 -2.26
CA GLY A 128 -1.37 -18.48 -2.60
C GLY A 128 -0.89 -19.90 -2.41
N LYS A 129 -0.03 -20.39 -3.31
CA LYS A 129 0.69 -21.64 -3.15
C LYS A 129 2.17 -21.42 -3.46
N GLU A 130 3.02 -21.85 -2.53
CA GLU A 130 4.44 -21.95 -2.79
C GLU A 130 4.72 -23.18 -3.66
N THR A 131 5.41 -22.96 -4.77
CA THR A 131 6.00 -24.02 -5.59
C THR A 131 7.51 -24.01 -5.36
N THR A 132 8.21 -25.07 -5.77
CA THR A 132 9.65 -25.26 -5.55
C THR A 132 10.53 -24.10 -6.04
N GLU A 133 10.02 -23.26 -6.97
CA GLU A 133 10.78 -22.16 -7.59
C GLU A 133 10.14 -20.77 -7.42
N ARG A 134 8.85 -20.70 -7.05
CA ARG A 134 8.10 -19.43 -7.01
C ARG A 134 6.79 -19.54 -6.23
N TYR A 135 6.28 -18.40 -5.80
CA TYR A 135 4.89 -18.28 -5.36
C TYR A 135 3.95 -18.14 -6.56
N VAL A 136 2.89 -18.93 -6.58
CA VAL A 136 1.81 -18.87 -7.59
C VAL A 136 0.51 -18.59 -6.85
N TYR A 137 -0.29 -17.67 -7.38
CA TYR A 137 -1.63 -17.42 -6.87
C TYR A 137 -2.67 -18.06 -7.77
N GLU A 138 -3.67 -18.71 -7.17
CA GLU A 138 -4.83 -19.26 -7.86
C GLU A 138 -6.02 -18.31 -7.67
N LEU A 139 -6.67 -17.97 -8.79
CA LEU A 139 -7.85 -17.11 -8.84
C LEU A 139 -9.08 -17.97 -9.15
N SER A 140 -10.03 -18.01 -8.23
CA SER A 140 -11.34 -18.65 -8.43
C SER A 140 -12.46 -17.63 -8.22
N ALA A 141 -13.68 -17.99 -8.65
CA ALA A 141 -14.85 -17.14 -8.46
C ALA A 141 -16.09 -17.98 -8.13
N THR A 142 -16.90 -17.48 -7.20
CA THR A 142 -18.19 -18.08 -6.83
C THR A 142 -19.33 -17.10 -7.15
N GLY A 143 -20.49 -17.64 -7.57
CA GLY A 143 -21.68 -16.87 -7.93
C GLY A 143 -22.07 -17.00 -9.40
N GLU A 144 -22.91 -16.08 -9.88
CA GLU A 144 -23.48 -16.11 -11.23
C GLU A 144 -22.91 -15.00 -12.12
N ALA A 145 -22.48 -15.36 -13.33
CA ALA A 145 -22.10 -14.43 -14.39
C ALA A 145 -22.22 -15.07 -15.77
N THR A 146 -22.37 -14.24 -16.81
CA THR A 146 -22.47 -14.69 -18.21
C THR A 146 -21.25 -15.52 -18.66
N SER A 147 -20.05 -15.19 -18.17
CA SER A 147 -18.86 -16.00 -18.40
C SER A 147 -17.82 -15.79 -17.28
N ILE A 148 -17.75 -16.74 -16.36
CA ILE A 148 -16.75 -16.74 -15.27
C ILE A 148 -15.32 -16.81 -15.83
N PRO A 149 -14.97 -17.71 -16.79
CA PRO A 149 -13.60 -17.80 -17.29
C PRO A 149 -13.12 -16.52 -17.99
N ALA A 150 -14.00 -15.86 -18.74
CA ALA A 150 -13.65 -14.59 -19.39
C ALA A 150 -13.38 -13.49 -18.34
N ARG A 151 -14.21 -13.43 -17.28
CA ARG A 151 -14.01 -12.46 -16.20
C ARG A 151 -12.69 -12.71 -15.46
N LEU A 152 -12.38 -13.96 -15.11
CA LEU A 152 -11.13 -14.33 -14.45
C LEU A 152 -9.90 -13.93 -15.28
N ARG A 153 -9.90 -14.19 -16.60
CA ARG A 153 -8.81 -13.76 -17.49
C ARG A 153 -8.59 -12.24 -17.46
N MET A 154 -9.66 -11.45 -17.45
CA MET A 154 -9.53 -10.00 -17.35
C MET A 154 -8.97 -9.55 -16.00
N VAL A 155 -9.31 -10.22 -14.90
CA VAL A 155 -8.76 -9.90 -13.57
C VAL A 155 -7.26 -10.19 -13.51
N VAL A 156 -6.81 -11.31 -14.09
CA VAL A 156 -5.38 -11.66 -14.14
C VAL A 156 -4.58 -10.71 -15.03
N ALA A 157 -5.18 -10.20 -16.11
CA ALA A 157 -4.50 -9.35 -17.08
C ALA A 157 -4.22 -7.91 -16.59
N GLY A 158 -4.91 -7.42 -15.55
CA GLY A 158 -4.74 -6.08 -14.97
C GLY A 158 -5.45 -4.96 -15.72
#